data_AF-A0A934C797-F1
#
_entry.id   AF-A0A934C797-F1
#
_cell.length_a   1.000
_cell.length_b   1.000
_cell.length_c   1.000
_cell.angle_alpha   90.00
_cell.angle_beta   90.00
_cell.angle_gamma   90.00
#
_symmetry.space_group_name_H-M   'P 1'
#
loop_
_entity.id
_entity.type
_entity.pdbx_description
1 polymer ?
#
loop_
_entity_poly.entity_id
_entity_poly.type
_entity_poly.pdbx_seq_one_letter_code
_entity_poly.pdbx_strand_id
1 'polypeptide(L)'
;MATAPDSPVYRTAVSTAWVAGVFLVVVAGAMLYQRLTANSNDPWKSPQLLELKEQLRASPKDEKIKERIRELDLKFRQRYVRRLALTRTGGWLLLGGSVILVVALATAMETRKVQPLPRPDPTAGDRAQRDRAVARRAVGVAGAAVAVVMVGAAATLRSPPTVGDRGGAGAAAEAAKAAVAPLPPASEFAANWPQFRGPGGSGVATAAEVPLSWNGASGAGVAWKTPVPEPGFNSPIVWGDRIFCSGGTREKRVVMCFDLATGRLRWDRVIEKVPGAPAQAPEISDQTGYAAPTMATDGVRAYAIFATGELAAVNFDGSLAWAKHLGVPKNLYGHATSLAVWQGRVIVQLDQGESGPANSRIMAFDGVSGKQLWEKARSVPGSWSSPIVIEAAGKTQIIALGDPLVTAYAAGDGAEPWRAELPGGEVTPSPAFVGGLVLAVNPHNALLALKPDGAGDVTASHVAWKAEDDVPDVTSPVGNDELVFTVTSDGKLLCFDVKTGARVWMHELKQEVQASPAIAGGRLYLIGSNGVTIVAAVAREFKELARNELGEKIVASPAFVRGKIILRGLENLYCLAGETPKPGTP
;
A
#
# COMPACT_ATOMS: atom_id res chain seq x y z
N MET A 1 -32.31 -2.07 60.77
CA MET A 1 -31.11 -1.28 60.41
C MET A 1 -30.12 -2.23 59.74
N ALA A 2 -30.05 -2.23 58.41
CA ALA A 2 -28.91 -2.81 57.68
C ALA A 2 -28.21 -1.62 57.03
N THR A 3 -26.99 -1.33 57.46
CA THR A 3 -26.18 -0.28 56.85
C THR A 3 -25.84 -0.71 55.42
N ALA A 4 -25.57 0.26 54.54
CA ALA A 4 -25.27 0.04 53.11
C ALA A 4 -24.19 -1.02 52.73
N PRO A 5 -23.27 -1.53 53.60
CA PRO A 5 -22.27 -2.51 53.19
C PRO A 5 -22.77 -3.93 52.88
N ASP A 6 -24.00 -4.30 53.24
CA ASP A 6 -24.40 -5.72 53.22
C ASP A 6 -25.00 -6.25 51.91
N SER A 7 -25.21 -5.41 50.89
CA SER A 7 -25.72 -5.88 49.60
C SER A 7 -24.70 -6.82 48.91
N PRO A 8 -25.10 -8.04 48.49
CA PRO A 8 -24.20 -8.95 47.78
C PRO A 8 -23.68 -8.34 46.47
N VAL A 9 -24.50 -7.50 45.81
CA VAL A 9 -24.10 -6.78 44.59
C VAL A 9 -23.02 -5.74 44.87
N TYR A 10 -23.12 -5.02 46.00
CA TYR A 10 -22.10 -4.07 46.44
C TYR A 10 -20.78 -4.78 46.73
N ARG A 11 -20.82 -5.90 47.46
CA ARG A 11 -19.62 -6.70 47.76
C ARG A 11 -18.94 -7.22 46.50
N THR A 12 -19.71 -7.77 45.56
CA THR A 12 -19.17 -8.25 44.28
C THR A 12 -18.57 -7.10 43.46
N ALA A 13 -19.25 -5.95 43.36
CA ALA A 13 -18.74 -4.79 42.64
C ALA A 13 -17.43 -4.25 43.23
N VAL A 14 -17.33 -4.18 44.57
CA VAL A 14 -16.10 -3.76 45.26
C VAL A 14 -14.96 -4.77 45.05
N SER A 15 -15.24 -6.08 45.13
CA SER A 15 -14.24 -7.11 44.84
C SER A 15 -13.76 -7.08 43.39
N THR A 16 -14.66 -6.89 42.43
CA THR A 16 -14.31 -6.75 41.01
C THR A 16 -13.48 -5.49 40.74
N ALA A 17 -13.80 -4.37 41.37
CA ALA A 17 -12.99 -3.15 41.28
C ALA A 17 -11.58 -3.36 41.84
N TRP A 18 -11.45 -4.07 42.97
CA TRP A 18 -10.14 -4.42 43.55
C TRP A 18 -9.31 -5.29 42.63
N VAL A 19 -9.89 -6.36 42.09
CA VAL A 19 -9.20 -7.28 41.16
C VAL A 19 -8.77 -6.55 39.89
N ALA A 20 -9.65 -5.73 39.31
CA ALA A 20 -9.33 -4.92 38.13
C ALA A 20 -8.21 -3.91 38.43
N GLY A 21 -8.24 -3.26 39.60
CA GLY A 21 -7.19 -2.34 40.04
C GLY A 21 -5.82 -3.02 40.19
N VAL A 22 -5.76 -4.17 40.86
CA VAL A 22 -4.52 -4.96 41.01
C VAL A 22 -4.00 -5.41 39.64
N PHE A 23 -4.88 -5.89 38.77
CA PHE A 23 -4.53 -6.29 37.41
C PHE A 23 -3.89 -5.13 36.61
N LEU A 24 -4.49 -3.94 36.66
CA LEU A 24 -3.94 -2.74 36.00
C LEU A 24 -2.56 -2.36 36.52
N VAL A 25 -2.34 -2.43 37.84
CA VAL A 25 -1.04 -2.15 38.46
C VAL A 25 0.03 -3.15 38.01
N VAL A 26 -0.31 -4.44 37.95
CA VAL A 26 0.63 -5.48 37.49
C VAL A 26 1.01 -5.28 36.03
N VAL A 27 0.03 -5.03 35.15
CA VAL A 27 0.28 -4.80 33.72
C VAL A 27 1.09 -3.52 33.51
N ALA A 28 0.73 -2.42 34.17
CA ALA A 28 1.46 -1.16 34.10
C ALA A 28 2.89 -1.30 34.65
N GLY A 29 3.07 -2.02 35.77
CA GLY A 29 4.37 -2.30 36.37
C GLY A 29 5.27 -3.13 35.46
N ALA A 30 4.73 -4.17 34.80
CA ALA A 30 5.46 -4.97 33.82
C ALA A 30 5.90 -4.15 32.60
N MET A 31 5.00 -3.29 32.08
CA MET A 31 5.33 -2.38 30.97
C MET A 31 6.38 -1.33 31.37
N LEU A 32 6.30 -0.79 32.58
CA LEU A 32 7.27 0.18 33.10
C LEU A 32 8.64 -0.46 33.32
N TYR A 33 8.67 -1.64 33.95
CA TYR A 33 9.89 -2.42 34.13
C TYR A 33 10.58 -2.67 32.79
N GLN A 34 9.82 -3.11 31.78
CA GLN A 34 10.34 -3.35 30.43
C GLN A 34 10.86 -2.07 29.76
N ARG A 35 10.20 -0.93 29.96
CA ARG A 35 10.66 0.37 29.44
C ARG A 35 11.99 0.78 30.08
N LEU A 36 12.14 0.58 31.39
CA LEU A 36 13.37 0.88 32.11
C LEU A 36 14.53 -0.05 31.69
N THR A 37 14.28 -1.36 31.54
CA THR A 37 15.31 -2.30 31.05
C THR A 37 15.66 -2.09 29.57
N ALA A 38 14.73 -1.59 28.76
CA ALA A 38 14.98 -1.31 27.35
C ALA A 38 15.87 -0.08 27.13
N ASN A 39 15.78 0.94 28.00
CA ASN A 39 16.65 2.11 27.91
C ASN A 39 18.12 1.80 28.28
N SER A 40 18.37 0.76 29.08
CA SER A 40 19.74 0.33 29.42
C SER A 40 20.38 -0.61 28.40
N ASN A 41 19.59 -1.21 27.50
CA ASN A 41 20.04 -2.24 26.54
C ASN A 41 19.60 -1.91 25.10
N ASP A 42 19.95 -0.71 24.63
CA ASP A 42 19.71 -0.30 23.24
C ASP A 42 20.56 -1.16 22.28
N PRO A 43 19.94 -1.90 21.34
CA PRO A 43 20.65 -2.71 20.34
C PRO A 43 21.74 -1.97 19.57
N TRP A 44 21.49 -0.69 19.26
CA TRP A 44 22.39 0.13 18.45
C TRP A 44 23.59 0.65 19.22
N LYS A 45 23.53 0.60 20.56
CA LYS A 45 24.61 0.97 21.48
C LYS A 45 25.22 -0.24 22.17
N SER A 46 24.90 -1.45 21.71
CA SER A 46 25.49 -2.67 22.26
C SER A 46 27.02 -2.63 22.08
N PRO A 47 27.81 -2.73 23.17
CA PRO A 47 29.27 -2.76 23.08
C PRO A 47 29.77 -3.89 22.17
N GLN A 48 29.06 -5.02 22.16
CA GLN A 48 29.37 -6.21 21.36
C GLN A 48 29.20 -5.97 19.85
N LEU A 49 28.17 -5.21 19.45
CA LEU A 49 27.92 -4.89 18.05
C LEU A 49 28.94 -3.85 17.54
N LEU A 50 29.32 -2.90 18.40
CA LEU A 50 30.35 -1.90 18.09
C LEU A 50 31.72 -2.55 17.90
N GLU A 51 32.09 -3.47 18.80
CA GLU A 51 33.35 -4.22 18.73
C GLU A 51 33.43 -5.06 17.44
N LEU A 52 32.36 -5.78 17.08
CA LEU A 52 32.32 -6.54 15.82
C LEU A 52 32.39 -5.64 14.58
N LYS A 53 31.79 -4.45 14.62
CA LYS A 53 31.90 -3.47 13.53
C LYS A 53 33.32 -2.92 13.40
N GLU A 54 34.03 -2.72 14.50
CA GLU A 54 35.45 -2.34 14.47
C GLU A 54 36.34 -3.46 13.92
N GLN A 55 36.11 -4.71 14.35
CA GLN A 55 36.81 -5.87 13.80
C GLN A 55 36.56 -6.04 12.29
N LEU A 56 35.33 -5.78 11.83
CA LEU A 56 35.00 -5.80 10.40
C LEU A 56 35.70 -4.68 9.61
N ARG A 57 35.90 -3.49 10.22
CA ARG A 57 36.68 -2.41 9.59
C ARG A 57 38.15 -2.79 9.43
N ALA A 58 38.72 -3.52 10.40
CA ALA A 58 40.10 -4.02 10.32
C ALA A 58 40.26 -5.17 9.30
N SER A 59 39.23 -6.01 9.15
CA SER A 59 39.22 -7.17 8.24
C SER A 59 37.95 -7.24 7.38
N PRO A 60 37.81 -6.41 6.32
CA PRO A 60 36.55 -6.26 5.57
C PRO A 60 36.07 -7.51 4.82
N LYS A 61 36.99 -8.47 4.58
CA LYS A 61 36.71 -9.71 3.85
C LYS A 61 36.44 -10.92 4.75
N ASP A 62 36.43 -10.75 6.08
CA ASP A 62 36.20 -11.87 7.00
C ASP A 62 34.70 -12.20 7.08
N GLU A 63 34.31 -13.30 6.44
CA GLU A 63 32.91 -13.77 6.42
C GLU A 63 32.40 -14.21 7.80
N LYS A 64 33.27 -14.69 8.71
CA LYS A 64 32.83 -15.11 10.05
C LYS A 64 32.36 -13.92 10.89
N ILE A 65 33.02 -12.77 10.76
CA ILE A 65 32.62 -11.53 11.44
C ILE A 65 31.28 -11.03 10.88
N LYS A 66 31.09 -11.10 9.55
CA LYS A 66 29.82 -10.72 8.91
C LYS A 66 28.66 -11.60 9.37
N GLU A 67 28.86 -12.93 9.44
CA GLU A 67 27.84 -13.86 9.97
C GLU A 67 27.49 -13.54 11.42
N ARG A 68 28.50 -13.30 12.27
CA ARG A 68 28.29 -12.94 13.69
C ARG A 68 27.48 -11.66 13.85
N ILE A 69 27.76 -10.64 13.03
CA ILE A 69 27.01 -9.38 13.00
C ILE A 69 25.56 -9.62 12.55
N ARG A 70 25.34 -10.41 11.50
CA ARG A 70 24.00 -10.77 11.00
C ARG A 70 23.18 -11.51 12.06
N GLU A 71 23.76 -12.48 12.77
CA GLU A 71 23.08 -13.21 13.84
C GLU A 71 22.70 -12.30 15.03
N LEU A 72 23.61 -11.39 15.42
CA LEU A 72 23.35 -10.42 16.48
C LEU A 72 22.28 -9.42 16.09
N ASP A 73 22.33 -8.90 14.86
CA ASP A 73 21.32 -8.01 14.30
C ASP A 73 19.94 -8.68 14.26
N LEU A 74 19.86 -9.93 13.80
CA LEU A 74 18.63 -10.72 13.79
C LEU A 74 18.05 -10.89 15.20
N LYS A 75 18.88 -11.23 16.19
CA LYS A 75 18.46 -11.35 17.60
C LYS A 75 17.94 -10.03 18.15
N PHE A 76 18.56 -8.90 17.79
CA PHE A 76 18.10 -7.58 18.19
C PHE A 76 16.75 -7.21 17.56
N ARG A 77 16.57 -7.46 16.26
CA ARG A 77 15.30 -7.24 15.56
C ARG A 77 14.17 -8.09 16.14
N GLN A 78 14.42 -9.38 16.40
CA GLN A 78 13.44 -10.27 17.02
C GLN A 78 13.01 -9.79 18.42
N ARG A 79 13.95 -9.29 19.23
CA ARG A 79 13.64 -8.70 20.55
C ARG A 79 12.83 -7.41 20.42
N TYR A 80 13.17 -6.56 19.44
CA TYR A 80 12.45 -5.31 19.17
C TYR A 80 10.98 -5.57 18.76
N VAL A 81 10.74 -6.55 17.89
CA VAL A 81 9.39 -6.92 17.45
C VAL A 81 8.55 -7.47 18.61
N ARG A 82 9.13 -8.38 19.42
CA ARG A 82 8.45 -8.87 20.64
C ARG A 82 8.07 -7.72 21.58
N ARG A 83 8.91 -6.69 21.70
CA ARG A 83 8.64 -5.49 22.50
C ARG A 83 7.47 -4.67 21.94
N LEU A 84 7.38 -4.50 20.62
CA LEU A 84 6.28 -3.76 19.98
C LEU A 84 4.93 -4.46 20.21
N ALA A 85 4.90 -5.79 20.04
CA ALA A 85 3.73 -6.62 20.30
C ALA A 85 3.29 -6.55 21.76
N LEU A 86 4.22 -6.67 22.71
CA LEU A 86 3.95 -6.54 24.15
C LEU A 86 3.40 -5.15 24.52
N THR A 87 3.90 -4.08 23.90
CA THR A 87 3.42 -2.71 24.16
C THR A 87 1.99 -2.51 23.65
N ARG A 88 1.68 -3.03 22.45
CA ARG A 88 0.33 -2.99 21.87
C ARG A 88 -0.66 -3.80 22.69
N THR A 89 -0.32 -5.05 23.03
CA THR A 89 -1.17 -5.93 23.84
C THR A 89 -1.37 -5.38 25.26
N GLY A 90 -0.30 -4.89 25.89
CA GLY A 90 -0.37 -4.25 27.21
C GLY A 90 -1.28 -3.01 27.22
N GLY A 91 -1.23 -2.19 26.16
CA GLY A 91 -2.13 -1.05 26.00
C GLY A 91 -3.62 -1.44 25.95
N TRP A 92 -3.96 -2.50 25.20
CA TRP A 92 -5.32 -3.01 25.14
C TRP A 92 -5.79 -3.62 26.47
N LEU A 93 -4.91 -4.31 27.20
CA LEU A 93 -5.22 -4.85 28.53
C LEU A 93 -5.47 -3.74 29.55
N LEU A 94 -4.71 -2.64 29.50
CA LEU A 94 -4.93 -1.47 30.36
C LEU A 94 -6.26 -0.78 30.04
N LEU A 95 -6.61 -0.66 28.75
CA LEU A 95 -7.87 -0.05 28.33
C LEU A 95 -9.08 -0.89 28.77
N GLY A 96 -9.04 -2.20 28.51
CA GLY A 96 -10.08 -3.14 28.94
C GLY A 96 -10.24 -3.22 30.47
N GLY A 97 -9.13 -3.32 31.20
CA GLY A 97 -9.14 -3.33 32.67
C GLY A 97 -9.68 -2.01 33.27
N SER A 98 -9.41 -0.88 32.61
CA SER A 98 -9.89 0.44 33.04
C SER A 98 -11.40 0.59 32.83
N VAL A 99 -11.95 0.07 31.73
CA VAL A 99 -13.41 0.02 31.51
C VAL A 99 -14.09 -0.84 32.59
N ILE A 100 -13.55 -2.02 32.88
CA ILE A 100 -14.09 -2.91 33.94
C ILE A 100 -14.04 -2.22 35.31
N LEU A 101 -12.94 -1.55 35.63
CA LEU A 101 -12.77 -0.81 36.88
C LEU A 101 -13.81 0.31 37.02
N VAL A 102 -14.01 1.12 35.97
CA VAL A 102 -14.98 2.22 35.97
C VAL A 102 -16.40 1.71 36.15
N VAL A 103 -16.79 0.65 35.42
CA VAL A 103 -18.13 0.04 35.54
C VAL A 103 -18.34 -0.55 36.94
N ALA A 104 -17.34 -1.22 37.51
CA ALA A 104 -17.42 -1.79 38.86
C ALA A 104 -17.54 -0.71 39.93
N LEU A 105 -16.76 0.39 39.83
CA LEU A 105 -16.84 1.53 40.74
C LEU A 105 -18.17 2.27 40.62
N ALA A 106 -18.66 2.53 39.41
CA ALA A 106 -19.96 3.16 39.19
C ALA A 106 -21.09 2.33 39.82
N THR A 107 -21.04 1.01 39.63
CA THR A 107 -22.02 0.06 40.22
C THR A 107 -21.95 0.07 41.75
N ALA A 108 -20.75 0.11 42.33
CA ALA A 108 -20.55 0.19 43.77
C ALA A 108 -21.05 1.54 44.36
N MET A 109 -20.85 2.65 43.64
CA MET A 109 -21.31 3.99 44.07
C MET A 109 -22.83 4.10 44.03
N GLU A 110 -23.48 3.57 42.99
CA GLU A 110 -24.93 3.62 42.84
C GLU A 110 -25.63 2.78 43.92
N THR A 111 -25.08 1.61 44.23
CA THR A 111 -25.63 0.70 45.26
C THR A 111 -25.32 1.15 46.69
N ARG A 112 -24.38 2.07 46.90
CA ARG A 112 -24.06 2.67 48.21
C ARG A 112 -25.02 3.77 48.63
N LYS A 113 -25.79 4.38 47.71
CA LYS A 113 -26.77 5.43 48.04
C LYS A 113 -27.85 4.83 48.96
N VAL A 114 -27.92 5.32 50.19
CA VAL A 114 -28.97 4.94 51.15
C VAL A 114 -30.32 5.37 50.57
N GLN A 115 -31.19 4.41 50.26
CA GLN A 115 -32.52 4.72 49.76
C GLN A 115 -33.36 5.37 50.90
N PRO A 116 -34.03 6.50 50.65
CA PRO A 116 -34.89 7.11 51.64
C PRO A 116 -36.11 6.23 51.94
N LEU A 117 -36.60 6.28 53.19
CA LEU A 117 -37.73 5.49 53.69
C LEU A 117 -38.98 5.62 52.78
N PRO A 118 -39.69 4.51 52.51
CA PRO A 118 -40.83 4.51 51.59
C PRO A 118 -41.99 5.31 52.19
N ARG A 119 -42.44 6.33 51.45
CA ARG A 119 -43.77 6.93 51.67
C ARG A 119 -44.78 6.19 50.79
N PRO A 120 -46.00 5.90 51.29
CA PRO A 120 -47.03 5.26 50.47
C PRO A 120 -47.42 6.19 49.32
N ASP A 121 -47.00 5.81 48.11
CA ASP A 121 -47.35 6.48 46.87
C ASP A 121 -48.61 5.80 46.30
N PRO A 122 -49.77 6.48 46.24
CA PRO A 122 -51.00 5.91 45.70
C PRO A 122 -50.92 5.61 44.20
N THR A 123 -49.88 6.11 43.51
CA THR A 123 -49.59 5.80 42.09
C THR A 123 -48.56 4.67 41.91
N ALA A 124 -48.15 4.01 43.01
CA ALA A 124 -47.17 2.91 42.98
C ALA A 124 -47.59 1.74 42.09
N GLY A 125 -48.90 1.46 41.99
CA GLY A 125 -49.43 0.46 41.07
C GLY A 125 -49.16 0.82 39.60
N ASP A 126 -49.48 2.05 39.21
CA ASP A 126 -49.33 2.55 37.84
C ASP A 126 -47.86 2.73 37.44
N ARG A 127 -47.01 3.20 38.35
CA ARG A 127 -45.55 3.24 38.13
C ARG A 127 -44.96 1.85 38.05
N ALA A 128 -45.32 0.93 38.92
CA ALA A 128 -44.83 -0.45 38.83
C ALA A 128 -45.26 -1.13 37.51
N GLN A 129 -46.44 -0.78 36.98
CA GLN A 129 -46.91 -1.27 35.69
C GLN A 129 -46.13 -0.64 34.51
N ARG A 130 -45.85 0.67 34.56
CA ARG A 130 -45.01 1.35 33.56
C ARG A 130 -43.55 0.88 33.62
N ASP A 131 -42.98 0.76 34.81
CA ASP A 131 -41.60 0.29 35.01
C ASP A 131 -41.46 -1.18 34.64
N ARG A 132 -42.47 -2.02 34.88
CA ARG A 132 -42.51 -3.40 34.34
C ARG A 132 -42.64 -3.42 32.83
N ALA A 133 -43.37 -2.49 32.21
CA ALA A 133 -43.47 -2.39 30.75
C ALA A 133 -42.16 -1.87 30.11
N VAL A 134 -41.50 -0.90 30.74
CA VAL A 134 -40.20 -0.36 30.33
C VAL A 134 -39.10 -1.39 30.57
N ALA A 135 -39.08 -2.08 31.70
CA ALA A 135 -38.14 -3.17 31.98
C ALA A 135 -38.37 -4.36 31.03
N ARG A 136 -39.62 -4.72 30.70
CA ARG A 136 -39.89 -5.75 29.68
C ARG A 136 -39.44 -5.31 28.29
N ARG A 137 -39.58 -4.03 27.93
CA ARG A 137 -39.04 -3.48 26.66
C ARG A 137 -37.51 -3.42 26.68
N ALA A 138 -36.88 -3.03 27.78
CA ALA A 138 -35.44 -2.95 27.93
C ALA A 138 -34.79 -4.34 27.94
N VAL A 139 -35.39 -5.32 28.62
CA VAL A 139 -34.98 -6.73 28.57
C VAL A 139 -35.27 -7.33 27.18
N GLY A 140 -36.33 -6.89 26.50
CA GLY A 140 -36.59 -7.24 25.11
C GLY A 140 -35.56 -6.67 24.13
N VAL A 141 -35.12 -5.42 24.31
CA VAL A 141 -34.11 -4.76 23.47
C VAL A 141 -32.71 -5.27 23.80
N ALA A 142 -32.37 -5.47 25.06
CA ALA A 142 -31.10 -6.09 25.47
C ALA A 142 -31.05 -7.57 25.06
N GLY A 143 -32.17 -8.29 25.18
CA GLY A 143 -32.32 -9.66 24.69
C GLY A 143 -32.25 -9.74 23.17
N ALA A 144 -32.81 -8.77 22.43
CA ALA A 144 -32.69 -8.67 20.99
C ALA A 144 -31.27 -8.26 20.55
N ALA A 145 -30.59 -7.38 21.29
CA ALA A 145 -29.20 -7.02 21.03
C ALA A 145 -28.26 -8.19 21.31
N VAL A 146 -28.47 -8.93 22.40
CA VAL A 146 -27.72 -10.16 22.70
C VAL A 146 -28.09 -11.27 21.72
N ALA A 147 -29.33 -11.37 21.25
CA ALA A 147 -29.72 -12.31 20.20
C ALA A 147 -29.15 -11.92 18.83
N VAL A 148 -29.02 -10.64 18.50
CA VAL A 148 -28.35 -10.16 17.26
C VAL A 148 -26.84 -10.41 17.34
N VAL A 149 -26.23 -10.25 18.52
CA VAL A 149 -24.82 -10.58 18.76
C VAL A 149 -24.60 -12.10 18.76
N MET A 150 -25.53 -12.89 19.30
CA MET A 150 -25.47 -14.36 19.33
C MET A 150 -25.86 -14.99 17.99
N VAL A 151 -26.78 -14.41 17.22
CA VAL A 151 -27.09 -14.79 15.84
C VAL A 151 -25.97 -14.33 14.91
N GLY A 152 -25.34 -13.18 15.17
CA GLY A 152 -24.11 -12.76 14.49
C GLY A 152 -22.91 -13.65 14.81
N ALA A 153 -22.80 -14.17 16.03
CA ALA A 153 -21.75 -15.08 16.47
C ALA A 153 -22.04 -16.57 16.16
N ALA A 154 -23.30 -16.95 15.92
CA ALA A 154 -23.69 -18.29 15.46
C ALA A 154 -23.83 -18.37 13.93
N ALA A 155 -24.00 -17.24 13.22
CA ALA A 155 -23.90 -17.16 11.76
C ALA A 155 -22.46 -17.23 11.24
N THR A 156 -21.45 -17.20 12.12
CA THR A 156 -20.04 -17.48 11.77
C THR A 156 -19.65 -18.94 11.97
N LEU A 157 -20.58 -19.80 12.40
CA LEU A 157 -20.37 -21.24 12.60
C LEU A 157 -21.57 -22.06 12.09
N ARG A 158 -21.87 -22.00 10.78
CA ARG A 158 -22.54 -23.08 10.02
C ARG A 158 -22.41 -22.83 8.51
N SER A 159 -22.11 -23.90 7.79
CA SER A 159 -21.95 -23.98 6.33
C SER A 159 -23.12 -23.33 5.56
N PRO A 160 -22.88 -22.82 4.34
CA PRO A 160 -23.90 -22.14 3.53
C PRO A 160 -25.04 -23.09 3.12
N PRO A 161 -26.26 -22.57 2.83
CA PRO A 161 -27.38 -23.38 2.39
C PRO A 161 -27.12 -23.94 0.99
N THR A 162 -27.50 -25.19 0.79
CA THR A 162 -27.70 -25.81 -0.51
C THR A 162 -28.81 -25.07 -1.25
N VAL A 163 -28.46 -24.43 -2.37
CA VAL A 163 -29.45 -24.03 -3.37
C VAL A 163 -30.00 -25.32 -3.98
N GLY A 164 -31.24 -25.65 -3.63
CA GLY A 164 -32.00 -26.71 -4.23
C GLY A 164 -32.28 -26.40 -5.70
N ASP A 165 -31.80 -27.31 -6.55
CA ASP A 165 -32.41 -27.80 -7.77
C ASP A 165 -33.55 -26.94 -8.36
N ARG A 166 -33.19 -26.09 -9.34
CA ARG A 166 -34.02 -25.91 -10.52
C ARG A 166 -33.25 -26.47 -11.71
N GLY A 167 -33.45 -27.77 -11.93
CA GLY A 167 -33.85 -28.31 -13.22
C GLY A 167 -32.98 -27.88 -14.39
N GLY A 168 -32.04 -28.74 -14.74
CA GLY A 168 -31.23 -28.60 -15.93
C GLY A 168 -32.06 -28.36 -17.19
N ALA A 169 -31.58 -27.43 -18.00
CA ALA A 169 -31.51 -27.64 -19.44
C ALA A 169 -30.02 -27.58 -19.78
N GLY A 170 -29.48 -28.71 -20.24
CA GLY A 170 -28.11 -28.78 -20.70
C GLY A 170 -27.90 -27.79 -21.84
N ALA A 171 -26.91 -26.92 -21.69
CA ALA A 171 -26.28 -26.28 -22.83
C ALA A 171 -24.83 -26.74 -22.79
N ALA A 172 -24.54 -27.72 -23.64
CA ALA A 172 -23.19 -28.04 -24.04
C ALA A 172 -22.46 -26.73 -24.39
N ALA A 173 -21.18 -26.70 -24.02
CA ALA A 173 -20.29 -25.61 -24.34
C ALA A 173 -20.30 -25.32 -25.85
N GLU A 174 -21.00 -24.27 -26.24
CA GLU A 174 -20.71 -23.54 -27.46
C GLU A 174 -19.88 -22.33 -27.04
N ALA A 175 -18.56 -22.50 -27.13
CA ALA A 175 -17.63 -21.38 -27.09
C ALA A 175 -17.95 -20.49 -28.30
N ALA A 176 -18.86 -19.54 -28.12
CA ALA A 176 -18.96 -18.41 -29.00
C ALA A 176 -17.57 -17.76 -28.99
N LYS A 177 -16.85 -17.85 -30.13
CA LYS A 177 -15.68 -17.02 -30.41
C LYS A 177 -16.15 -15.57 -30.35
N ALA A 178 -16.18 -15.00 -29.15
CA ALA A 178 -16.27 -13.56 -28.98
C ALA A 178 -15.08 -12.98 -29.74
N ALA A 179 -15.37 -12.18 -30.76
CA ALA A 179 -14.32 -11.49 -31.51
C ALA A 179 -13.43 -10.76 -30.49
N VAL A 180 -12.13 -11.04 -30.53
CA VAL A 180 -11.16 -10.35 -29.67
C VAL A 180 -11.25 -8.87 -30.03
N ALA A 181 -11.76 -8.06 -29.09
CA ALA A 181 -11.81 -6.62 -29.30
C ALA A 181 -10.39 -6.14 -29.64
N PRO A 182 -10.22 -5.37 -30.72
CA PRO A 182 -8.90 -4.86 -31.10
C PRO A 182 -8.33 -4.01 -29.95
N LEU A 183 -7.03 -4.13 -29.73
CA LEU A 183 -6.36 -3.33 -28.71
C LEU A 183 -6.37 -1.85 -29.09
N PRO A 184 -6.52 -0.94 -28.12
CA PRO A 184 -6.44 0.49 -28.35
C PRO A 184 -5.07 0.92 -28.92
N PRO A 185 -5.02 1.97 -29.75
CA PRO A 185 -3.76 2.52 -30.26
C PRO A 185 -2.96 3.23 -29.16
N ALA A 186 -1.66 3.41 -29.38
CA ALA A 186 -0.76 4.06 -28.41
C ALA A 186 -1.18 5.49 -28.02
N SER A 187 -1.81 6.24 -28.94
CA SER A 187 -2.36 7.57 -28.66
C SER A 187 -3.49 7.53 -27.62
N GLU A 188 -4.28 6.46 -27.59
CA GLU A 188 -5.32 6.28 -26.59
C GLU A 188 -4.73 5.89 -25.23
N PHE A 189 -3.68 5.06 -25.20
CA PHE A 189 -2.92 4.82 -23.97
C PHE A 189 -2.37 6.14 -23.39
N ALA A 190 -1.80 7.00 -24.24
CA ALA A 190 -1.24 8.28 -23.86
C ALA A 190 -2.30 9.30 -23.36
N ALA A 191 -3.57 9.13 -23.72
CA ALA A 191 -4.68 9.97 -23.26
C ALA A 191 -5.29 9.48 -21.92
N ASN A 192 -4.88 8.31 -21.45
CA ASN A 192 -5.35 7.65 -20.24
C ASN A 192 -4.19 7.49 -19.22
N TRP A 193 -4.45 6.77 -18.13
CA TRP A 193 -3.45 6.46 -17.10
C TRP A 193 -3.44 4.95 -16.79
N PRO A 194 -2.88 4.12 -17.69
CA PRO A 194 -3.17 2.69 -17.74
C PRO A 194 -2.44 1.82 -16.71
N GLN A 195 -1.37 2.32 -16.08
CA GLN A 195 -0.52 1.55 -15.17
C GLN A 195 0.15 2.47 -14.15
N PHE A 196 0.95 1.91 -13.25
CA PHE A 196 1.73 2.70 -12.30
C PHE A 196 2.54 3.79 -13.01
N ARG A 197 2.44 5.03 -12.50
CA ARG A 197 3.07 6.22 -13.11
C ARG A 197 2.69 6.46 -14.58
N GLY A 198 1.53 5.96 -15.01
CA GLY A 198 0.94 6.34 -16.29
C GLY A 198 1.55 5.64 -17.51
N PRO A 199 1.33 6.18 -18.71
CA PRO A 199 1.79 5.57 -19.96
C PRO A 199 3.31 5.32 -19.95
N GLY A 200 3.71 4.07 -20.20
CA GLY A 200 5.12 3.64 -20.17
C GLY A 200 5.77 3.66 -18.79
N GLY A 201 5.03 3.96 -17.71
CA GLY A 201 5.60 4.09 -16.35
C GLY A 201 6.41 5.36 -16.11
N SER A 202 6.31 6.34 -17.00
CA SER A 202 7.17 7.53 -17.04
C SER A 202 6.99 8.49 -15.87
N GLY A 203 5.79 8.55 -15.28
CA GLY A 203 5.40 9.59 -14.31
C GLY A 203 5.09 10.92 -14.99
N VAL A 204 4.94 10.95 -16.31
CA VAL A 204 4.69 12.16 -17.10
C VAL A 204 3.32 12.07 -17.77
N ALA A 205 2.48 13.07 -17.55
CA ALA A 205 1.19 13.21 -18.18
C ALA A 205 1.29 14.04 -19.48
N THR A 206 0.52 13.63 -20.48
CA THR A 206 0.31 14.42 -21.71
C THR A 206 -0.65 15.59 -21.50
N ALA A 207 -1.40 15.60 -20.39
CA ALA A 207 -2.36 16.65 -20.08
C ALA A 207 -1.66 17.99 -19.81
N ALA A 208 -1.93 18.99 -20.66
CA ALA A 208 -1.37 20.33 -20.55
C ALA A 208 -2.01 21.16 -19.42
N GLU A 209 -3.31 20.96 -19.16
CA GLU A 209 -4.06 21.73 -18.18
C GLU A 209 -4.47 20.85 -17.01
N VAL A 210 -3.78 20.97 -15.89
CA VAL A 210 -4.09 20.26 -14.64
C VAL A 210 -4.31 21.25 -13.50
N PRO A 211 -5.19 20.92 -12.53
CA PRO A 211 -5.47 21.79 -11.39
C PRO A 211 -4.21 22.22 -10.67
N LEU A 212 -4.15 23.50 -10.30
CA LEU A 212 -3.06 24.03 -9.47
C LEU A 212 -3.41 23.99 -7.98
N SER A 213 -4.66 24.31 -7.64
CA SER A 213 -5.08 24.53 -6.25
C SER A 213 -6.30 23.72 -5.85
N TRP A 214 -6.27 23.15 -4.64
CA TRP A 214 -7.37 22.45 -3.99
C TRP A 214 -7.19 22.39 -2.47
N ASN A 215 -8.28 22.14 -1.74
CA ASN A 215 -8.26 22.01 -0.29
C ASN A 215 -9.34 21.02 0.18
N GLY A 216 -8.92 19.95 0.86
CA GLY A 216 -9.78 18.86 1.31
C GLY A 216 -10.73 19.24 2.45
N ALA A 217 -10.38 20.22 3.29
CA ALA A 217 -11.22 20.66 4.41
C ALA A 217 -12.41 21.51 3.95
N SER A 218 -12.17 22.44 3.00
CA SER A 218 -13.21 23.29 2.42
C SER A 218 -13.93 22.66 1.23
N GLY A 219 -13.34 21.66 0.59
CA GLY A 219 -13.83 21.07 -0.66
C GLY A 219 -13.46 21.90 -1.91
N ALA A 220 -12.77 23.02 -1.77
CA ALA A 220 -12.35 23.83 -2.90
C ALA A 220 -11.47 23.02 -3.86
N GLY A 221 -11.78 23.05 -5.16
CA GLY A 221 -11.05 22.30 -6.18
C GLY A 221 -11.18 20.77 -6.12
N VAL A 222 -12.03 20.24 -5.24
CA VAL A 222 -12.35 18.80 -5.13
C VAL A 222 -13.69 18.56 -5.82
N ALA A 223 -13.68 17.88 -6.97
CA ALA A 223 -14.90 17.57 -7.72
C ALA A 223 -15.77 16.56 -6.98
N TRP A 224 -15.12 15.55 -6.40
CA TRP A 224 -15.75 14.57 -5.52
C TRP A 224 -14.70 13.91 -4.63
N LYS A 225 -15.18 13.36 -3.51
CA LYS A 225 -14.45 12.55 -2.54
C LYS A 225 -15.29 11.32 -2.25
N THR A 226 -14.72 10.12 -2.32
CA THR A 226 -15.45 8.86 -2.09
C THR A 226 -14.66 7.94 -1.18
N PRO A 227 -15.25 7.40 -0.10
CA PRO A 227 -14.60 6.41 0.74
C PRO A 227 -14.18 5.18 -0.06
N VAL A 228 -12.95 4.70 0.14
CA VAL A 228 -12.47 3.47 -0.47
C VAL A 228 -12.87 2.29 0.44
N PRO A 229 -13.68 1.33 -0.03
CA PRO A 229 -14.19 0.26 0.83
C PRO A 229 -13.11 -0.69 1.37
N GLU A 230 -12.01 -0.85 0.62
CA GLU A 230 -10.96 -1.81 0.92
C GLU A 230 -9.58 -1.16 1.02
N PRO A 231 -8.78 -1.52 2.04
CA PRO A 231 -7.46 -0.93 2.23
C PRO A 231 -6.49 -1.38 1.13
N GLY A 232 -5.51 -0.52 0.84
CA GLY A 232 -4.45 -0.76 -0.12
C GLY A 232 -3.59 0.48 -0.33
N PHE A 233 -2.35 0.28 -0.78
CA PHE A 233 -1.37 1.35 -0.97
C PHE A 233 -1.11 1.68 -2.44
N ASN A 234 -1.85 1.04 -3.35
CA ASN A 234 -1.68 1.20 -4.79
C ASN A 234 -2.18 2.54 -5.32
N SER A 235 -1.59 2.96 -6.44
CA SER A 235 -2.03 4.15 -7.17
C SER A 235 -3.26 3.84 -8.04
N PRO A 236 -4.17 4.80 -8.24
CA PRO A 236 -5.28 4.62 -9.16
C PRO A 236 -4.77 4.50 -10.60
N ILE A 237 -5.41 3.66 -11.41
CA ILE A 237 -5.30 3.70 -12.87
C ILE A 237 -6.61 4.20 -13.46
N VAL A 238 -6.54 4.89 -14.59
CA VAL A 238 -7.73 5.47 -15.23
C VAL A 238 -7.77 5.10 -16.70
N TRP A 239 -8.92 4.59 -17.15
CA TRP A 239 -9.19 4.34 -18.56
C TRP A 239 -10.61 4.76 -18.92
N GLY A 240 -10.74 5.64 -19.91
CA GLY A 240 -12.06 6.13 -20.31
C GLY A 240 -12.72 6.88 -19.16
N ASP A 241 -13.92 6.45 -18.78
CA ASP A 241 -14.69 6.98 -17.66
C ASP A 241 -14.54 6.16 -16.37
N ARG A 242 -13.52 5.30 -16.29
CA ARG A 242 -13.32 4.32 -15.21
C ARG A 242 -12.03 4.55 -14.47
N ILE A 243 -12.11 4.53 -13.15
CA ILE A 243 -10.95 4.49 -12.26
C ILE A 243 -10.89 3.10 -11.65
N PHE A 244 -9.72 2.46 -11.67
CA PHE A 244 -9.52 1.18 -11.01
C PHE A 244 -8.53 1.30 -9.86
N CYS A 245 -8.86 0.62 -8.77
CA CYS A 245 -8.04 0.44 -7.59
C CYS A 245 -8.17 -1.01 -7.12
N SER A 246 -7.11 -1.56 -6.53
CA SER A 246 -7.20 -2.84 -5.82
C SER A 246 -7.24 -2.63 -4.31
N GLY A 247 -7.80 -3.57 -3.57
CA GLY A 247 -7.80 -3.56 -2.12
C GLY A 247 -7.79 -4.96 -1.55
N GLY A 248 -7.46 -5.10 -0.27
CA GLY A 248 -7.50 -6.40 0.36
C GLY A 248 -7.17 -6.40 1.85
N THR A 249 -7.78 -7.34 2.56
CA THR A 249 -7.48 -7.73 3.95
C THR A 249 -7.01 -9.17 3.96
N ARG A 250 -6.57 -9.74 5.07
CA ARG A 250 -6.12 -11.15 5.10
C ARG A 250 -7.13 -12.13 4.48
N GLU A 251 -8.42 -11.84 4.59
CA GLU A 251 -9.53 -12.69 4.15
C GLU A 251 -9.93 -12.47 2.69
N LYS A 252 -9.66 -11.29 2.10
CA LYS A 252 -10.19 -10.91 0.79
C LYS A 252 -9.20 -10.13 -0.08
N ARG A 253 -9.32 -10.31 -1.38
CA ARG A 253 -8.66 -9.54 -2.45
C ARG A 253 -9.73 -8.99 -3.36
N VAL A 254 -9.69 -7.71 -3.68
CA VAL A 254 -10.77 -7.03 -4.38
C VAL A 254 -10.22 -6.12 -5.47
N VAL A 255 -10.83 -6.15 -6.63
CA VAL A 255 -10.68 -5.15 -7.69
C VAL A 255 -11.90 -4.25 -7.68
N MET A 256 -11.72 -2.94 -7.66
CA MET A 256 -12.79 -1.95 -7.59
C MET A 256 -12.76 -1.06 -8.83
N CYS A 257 -13.94 -0.74 -9.37
CA CYS A 257 -14.11 0.22 -10.46
C CYS A 257 -15.00 1.37 -9.98
N PHE A 258 -14.51 2.59 -10.13
CA PHE A 258 -15.24 3.82 -9.84
C PHE A 258 -15.53 4.58 -11.12
N ASP A 259 -16.61 5.35 -11.09
CA ASP A 259 -17.00 6.29 -12.13
C ASP A 259 -16.16 7.57 -12.03
N LEU A 260 -15.49 7.97 -13.10
CA LEU A 260 -14.62 9.15 -13.11
C LEU A 260 -15.39 10.46 -12.86
N ALA A 261 -16.63 10.57 -13.35
CA ALA A 261 -17.39 11.82 -13.28
C ALA A 261 -17.98 12.06 -11.89
N THR A 262 -18.42 10.99 -11.22
CA THR A 262 -19.22 11.05 -9.99
C THR A 262 -18.50 10.49 -8.76
N GLY A 263 -17.40 9.75 -8.95
CA GLY A 263 -16.67 9.06 -7.88
C GLY A 263 -17.37 7.78 -7.39
N ARG A 264 -18.57 7.47 -7.87
CA ARG A 264 -19.36 6.33 -7.36
C ARG A 264 -18.70 5.01 -7.72
N LEU A 265 -18.69 4.08 -6.76
CA LEU A 265 -18.33 2.68 -7.02
C LEU A 265 -19.33 2.08 -8.01
N ARG A 266 -18.83 1.67 -9.19
CA ARG A 266 -19.62 1.00 -10.23
C ARG A 266 -19.78 -0.48 -9.90
N TRP A 267 -18.69 -1.11 -9.47
CA TRP A 267 -18.66 -2.49 -9.03
C TRP A 267 -17.38 -2.76 -8.24
N ASP A 268 -17.43 -3.80 -7.40
CA ASP A 268 -16.26 -4.46 -6.84
C ASP A 268 -16.28 -5.95 -7.22
N ARG A 269 -15.09 -6.55 -7.32
CA ARG A 269 -14.92 -7.96 -7.67
C ARG A 269 -13.95 -8.59 -6.69
N VAL A 270 -14.48 -9.46 -5.83
CA VAL A 270 -13.67 -10.33 -4.98
C VAL A 270 -12.96 -11.37 -5.84
N ILE A 271 -11.66 -11.51 -5.64
CA ILE A 271 -10.81 -12.53 -6.26
C ILE A 271 -10.66 -13.67 -5.25
N GLU A 272 -11.49 -14.70 -5.42
CA GLU A 272 -11.56 -15.86 -4.55
C GLU A 272 -11.39 -17.16 -5.34
N LYS A 273 -11.10 -18.26 -4.62
CA LYS A 273 -11.03 -19.63 -5.18
C LYS A 273 -10.04 -19.75 -6.34
N VAL A 274 -8.95 -18.98 -6.31
CA VAL A 274 -7.91 -19.03 -7.33
C VAL A 274 -7.17 -20.38 -7.22
N PRO A 275 -7.10 -21.20 -8.28
CA PRO A 275 -6.40 -22.47 -8.23
C PRO A 275 -4.94 -22.31 -7.78
N GLY A 276 -4.52 -23.09 -6.79
CA GLY A 276 -3.18 -23.05 -6.23
C GLY A 276 -2.96 -21.99 -5.13
N ALA A 277 -3.97 -21.15 -4.83
CA ALA A 277 -3.91 -20.25 -3.68
C ALA A 277 -4.03 -21.03 -2.35
N PRO A 278 -3.33 -20.59 -1.29
CA PRO A 278 -3.42 -21.24 0.01
C PRO A 278 -4.84 -21.07 0.59
N ALA A 279 -5.30 -22.07 1.35
CA ALA A 279 -6.61 -22.02 2.02
C ALA A 279 -6.71 -20.85 3.03
N GLN A 280 -5.57 -20.45 3.62
CA GLN A 280 -5.45 -19.29 4.47
C GLN A 280 -4.30 -18.42 4.00
N ALA A 281 -4.55 -17.13 3.81
CA ALA A 281 -3.50 -16.19 3.46
C ALA A 281 -2.50 -16.05 4.62
N PRO A 282 -1.19 -15.99 4.31
CA PRO A 282 -0.17 -15.66 5.31
C PRO A 282 -0.43 -14.26 5.88
N GLU A 283 0.16 -14.01 7.04
CA GLU A 283 0.24 -12.67 7.60
C GLU A 283 1.23 -11.83 6.79
N ILE A 284 0.82 -10.64 6.38
CA ILE A 284 1.65 -9.67 5.65
C ILE A 284 1.77 -8.43 6.52
N SER A 285 2.94 -7.78 6.52
CA SER A 285 3.21 -6.55 7.24
C SER A 285 2.17 -5.47 6.93
N ASP A 286 1.74 -4.75 7.96
CA ASP A 286 0.85 -3.58 7.82
C ASP A 286 1.47 -2.45 6.97
N GLN A 287 2.79 -2.50 6.72
CA GLN A 287 3.49 -1.52 5.87
C GLN A 287 3.15 -1.66 4.38
N THR A 288 2.82 -2.86 3.91
CA THR A 288 2.49 -3.14 2.50
C THR A 288 1.08 -3.72 2.33
N GLY A 289 0.52 -4.32 3.38
CA GLY A 289 -0.82 -4.89 3.35
C GLY A 289 -1.00 -5.91 2.22
N TYR A 290 -2.25 -6.15 1.84
CA TYR A 290 -2.57 -7.23 0.89
C TYR A 290 -2.74 -6.78 -0.57
N ALA A 291 -2.66 -5.47 -0.81
CA ALA A 291 -2.89 -4.85 -2.12
C ALA A 291 -1.96 -3.64 -2.33
N ALA A 292 -0.66 -3.80 -2.10
CA ALA A 292 0.34 -2.78 -2.47
C ALA A 292 0.50 -2.56 -3.99
N PRO A 293 0.51 -3.59 -4.85
CA PRO A 293 0.77 -3.42 -6.28
C PRO A 293 -0.27 -2.54 -6.98
N THR A 294 0.22 -1.59 -7.79
CA THR A 294 -0.64 -0.86 -8.71
C THR A 294 -1.06 -1.76 -9.87
N MET A 295 -2.35 -1.67 -10.19
CA MET A 295 -2.97 -2.39 -11.30
C MET A 295 -2.44 -1.92 -12.66
N ALA A 296 -2.78 -2.65 -13.72
CA ALA A 296 -2.59 -2.20 -15.09
C ALA A 296 -3.80 -2.52 -15.97
N THR A 297 -3.95 -1.87 -17.13
CA THR A 297 -5.03 -2.17 -18.09
C THR A 297 -4.56 -2.11 -19.53
N ASP A 298 -5.05 -3.03 -20.36
CA ASP A 298 -4.87 -3.00 -21.82
C ASP A 298 -5.97 -2.18 -22.53
N GLY A 299 -6.83 -1.50 -21.76
CA GLY A 299 -7.98 -0.74 -22.25
C GLY A 299 -9.24 -1.55 -22.51
N VAL A 300 -9.21 -2.86 -22.24
CA VAL A 300 -10.39 -3.75 -22.31
C VAL A 300 -10.59 -4.49 -20.98
N ARG A 301 -9.49 -4.83 -20.30
CA ARG A 301 -9.44 -5.53 -19.03
C ARG A 301 -8.55 -4.78 -18.04
N ALA A 302 -8.91 -4.86 -16.77
CA ALA A 302 -8.08 -4.42 -15.67
C ALA A 302 -7.38 -5.64 -15.03
N TYR A 303 -6.09 -5.52 -14.80
CA TYR A 303 -5.22 -6.56 -14.24
C TYR A 303 -4.79 -6.17 -12.84
N ALA A 304 -4.86 -7.12 -11.92
CA ALA A 304 -4.42 -6.93 -10.54
C ALA A 304 -3.56 -8.10 -10.09
N ILE A 305 -2.51 -7.79 -9.33
CA ILE A 305 -1.73 -8.76 -8.58
C ILE A 305 -1.73 -8.36 -7.10
N PHE A 306 -1.78 -9.34 -6.21
CA PHE A 306 -1.90 -9.12 -4.78
C PHE A 306 -0.69 -9.63 -4.01
N ALA A 307 -0.57 -9.23 -2.74
CA ALA A 307 0.58 -9.55 -1.90
C ALA A 307 0.86 -11.05 -1.76
N THR A 308 -0.18 -11.87 -1.93
CA THR A 308 -0.15 -13.33 -1.79
C THR A 308 0.01 -14.07 -3.12
N GLY A 309 0.13 -13.37 -4.25
CA GLY A 309 0.47 -13.97 -5.55
C GLY A 309 -0.72 -14.28 -6.45
N GLU A 310 -1.95 -13.92 -6.08
CA GLU A 310 -3.10 -13.96 -6.98
C GLU A 310 -2.92 -12.91 -8.08
N LEU A 311 -2.90 -13.34 -9.34
CA LEU A 311 -2.96 -12.51 -10.54
C LEU A 311 -4.32 -12.71 -11.21
N ALA A 312 -5.04 -11.63 -11.46
CA ALA A 312 -6.39 -11.67 -12.04
C ALA A 312 -6.56 -10.66 -13.16
N ALA A 313 -7.41 -11.01 -14.12
CA ALA A 313 -7.94 -10.13 -15.14
C ALA A 313 -9.45 -9.99 -14.98
N VAL A 314 -9.93 -8.76 -14.92
CA VAL A 314 -11.34 -8.41 -14.78
C VAL A 314 -11.73 -7.54 -15.97
N ASN A 315 -12.80 -7.89 -16.68
CA ASN A 315 -13.33 -7.06 -17.75
C ASN A 315 -13.90 -5.75 -17.18
N PHE A 316 -14.04 -4.72 -17.99
CA PHE A 316 -14.55 -3.41 -17.54
C PHE A 316 -15.98 -3.42 -16.98
N ASP A 317 -16.76 -4.47 -17.27
CA ASP A 317 -18.09 -4.72 -16.69
C ASP A 317 -18.03 -5.38 -15.29
N GLY A 318 -16.84 -5.73 -14.81
CA GLY A 318 -16.62 -6.37 -13.51
C GLY A 318 -16.67 -7.90 -13.56
N SER A 319 -16.85 -8.52 -14.72
CA SER A 319 -16.76 -9.98 -14.86
C SER A 319 -15.31 -10.46 -14.80
N LEU A 320 -15.06 -11.58 -14.10
CA LEU A 320 -13.73 -12.19 -14.03
C LEU A 320 -13.43 -12.88 -15.37
N ALA A 321 -12.38 -12.44 -16.06
CA ALA A 321 -11.93 -13.09 -17.30
C ALA A 321 -11.09 -14.34 -16.98
N TRP A 322 -10.10 -14.18 -16.11
CA TRP A 322 -9.27 -15.28 -15.61
C TRP A 322 -8.59 -14.90 -14.29
N ALA A 323 -8.21 -15.91 -13.50
CA ALA A 323 -7.36 -15.74 -12.32
C ALA A 323 -6.38 -16.91 -12.21
N LYS A 324 -5.18 -16.65 -11.69
CA LYS A 324 -4.16 -17.65 -11.41
C LYS A 324 -3.34 -17.26 -10.18
N HIS A 325 -2.70 -18.25 -9.56
CA HIS A 325 -1.85 -18.02 -8.41
C HIS A 325 -0.39 -18.27 -8.79
N LEU A 326 0.46 -17.27 -8.59
CA LEU A 326 1.90 -17.32 -8.90
C LEU A 326 2.75 -17.84 -7.73
N GLY A 327 2.11 -18.27 -6.65
CA GLY A 327 2.80 -18.69 -5.44
C GLY A 327 2.95 -17.53 -4.45
N VAL A 328 2.90 -17.88 -3.17
CA VAL A 328 3.03 -16.92 -2.07
C VAL A 328 4.50 -16.49 -1.97
N PRO A 329 4.80 -15.18 -2.04
CA PRO A 329 6.15 -14.68 -1.81
C PRO A 329 6.64 -15.05 -0.41
N LYS A 330 7.86 -15.57 -0.32
CA LYS A 330 8.49 -15.96 0.96
C LYS A 330 9.17 -14.76 1.62
N ASN A 331 8.40 -13.76 2.04
CA ASN A 331 8.89 -12.60 2.78
C ASN A 331 7.74 -11.96 3.60
N LEU A 332 8.07 -11.06 4.53
CA LEU A 332 7.10 -10.43 5.43
C LEU A 332 6.26 -9.32 4.75
N TYR A 333 6.71 -8.79 3.63
CA TYR A 333 6.07 -7.67 2.91
C TYR A 333 5.09 -8.15 1.82
N GLY A 334 5.13 -9.43 1.47
CA GLY A 334 4.44 -9.96 0.30
C GLY A 334 4.94 -9.35 -1.01
N HIS A 335 4.10 -9.44 -2.03
CA HIS A 335 4.34 -8.84 -3.33
C HIS A 335 3.88 -7.37 -3.37
N ALA A 336 4.74 -6.46 -3.81
CA ALA A 336 4.42 -5.03 -3.96
C ALA A 336 4.76 -4.44 -5.33
N THR A 337 5.42 -5.21 -6.21
CA THR A 337 5.77 -4.77 -7.56
C THR A 337 4.50 -4.61 -8.41
N SER A 338 4.34 -3.43 -9.03
CA SER A 338 3.19 -3.13 -9.87
C SER A 338 3.26 -3.81 -11.23
N LEU A 339 2.10 -3.98 -11.88
CA LEU A 339 2.02 -4.56 -13.21
C LEU A 339 2.39 -3.55 -14.29
N ALA A 340 2.99 -4.04 -15.38
CA ALA A 340 3.13 -3.30 -16.63
C ALA A 340 2.37 -4.00 -17.75
N VAL A 341 1.98 -3.25 -18.77
CA VAL A 341 1.28 -3.78 -19.95
C VAL A 341 1.97 -3.36 -21.23
N TRP A 342 1.97 -4.26 -22.22
CA TRP A 342 2.44 -3.97 -23.56
C TRP A 342 1.73 -4.86 -24.59
N GLN A 343 1.07 -4.26 -25.58
CA GLN A 343 0.36 -4.96 -26.67
C GLN A 343 -0.51 -6.14 -26.18
N GLY A 344 -1.36 -5.89 -25.18
CA GLY A 344 -2.27 -6.89 -24.61
C GLY A 344 -1.57 -7.95 -23.76
N ARG A 345 -0.28 -7.78 -23.44
CA ARG A 345 0.45 -8.64 -22.52
C ARG A 345 0.55 -7.99 -21.16
N VAL A 346 0.44 -8.82 -20.12
CA VAL A 346 0.64 -8.43 -18.73
C VAL A 346 2.02 -8.88 -18.30
N ILE A 347 2.86 -7.92 -17.90
CA ILE A 347 4.22 -8.16 -17.46
C ILE A 347 4.25 -8.18 -15.94
N VAL A 348 4.84 -9.24 -15.39
CA VAL A 348 4.98 -9.45 -13.94
C VAL A 348 6.46 -9.65 -13.63
N GLN A 349 7.05 -8.73 -12.88
CA GLN A 349 8.32 -8.94 -12.21
C GLN A 349 8.03 -9.46 -10.80
N LEU A 350 8.40 -10.71 -10.53
CA LEU A 350 8.23 -11.36 -9.25
C LEU A 350 9.59 -11.76 -8.71
N ASP A 351 10.23 -10.81 -8.04
CA ASP A 351 11.52 -11.03 -7.37
C ASP A 351 11.27 -11.45 -5.92
N GLN A 352 11.87 -12.57 -5.50
CA GLN A 352 11.69 -13.13 -4.16
C GLN A 352 12.90 -13.95 -3.71
N GLY A 353 13.18 -13.90 -2.40
CA GLY A 353 14.11 -14.80 -1.72
C GLY A 353 15.04 -14.12 -0.73
N GLU A 354 15.73 -14.94 0.06
CA GLU A 354 17.05 -14.63 0.63
C GLU A 354 18.11 -14.97 -0.43
N SER A 355 19.27 -14.29 -0.38
CA SER A 355 20.41 -14.38 -1.31
C SER A 355 20.53 -15.74 -2.04
N GLY A 356 20.17 -15.80 -3.32
CA GLY A 356 20.33 -16.99 -4.17
C GLY A 356 19.35 -17.05 -5.36
N PRO A 357 19.68 -17.74 -6.47
CA PRO A 357 18.96 -17.66 -7.75
C PRO A 357 17.65 -18.46 -7.84
N ALA A 358 16.99 -18.81 -6.73
CA ALA A 358 16.01 -19.90 -6.79
C ALA A 358 14.57 -19.52 -7.15
N ASN A 359 14.16 -18.23 -7.08
CA ASN A 359 12.73 -17.93 -7.09
C ASN A 359 12.30 -16.62 -7.78
N SER A 360 13.24 -15.73 -8.10
CA SER A 360 12.97 -14.47 -8.80
C SER A 360 12.80 -14.69 -10.30
N ARG A 361 11.79 -14.06 -10.90
CA ARG A 361 11.45 -14.24 -12.30
C ARG A 361 10.69 -13.07 -12.88
N ILE A 362 10.85 -12.85 -14.18
CA ILE A 362 10.00 -11.97 -14.96
C ILE A 362 9.19 -12.79 -15.97
N MET A 363 7.91 -12.47 -16.09
CA MET A 363 6.94 -13.24 -16.86
C MET A 363 6.10 -12.31 -17.73
N ALA A 364 5.67 -12.82 -18.89
CA ALA A 364 4.60 -12.21 -19.67
C ALA A 364 3.43 -13.16 -19.83
N PHE A 365 2.23 -12.64 -19.64
CA PHE A 365 0.98 -13.36 -19.84
C PHE A 365 0.19 -12.72 -20.97
N ASP A 366 -0.46 -13.55 -21.77
CA ASP A 366 -1.49 -13.10 -22.69
C ASP A 366 -2.67 -12.52 -21.89
N GLY A 367 -3.03 -11.27 -22.16
CA GLY A 367 -4.04 -10.56 -21.38
C GLY A 367 -5.45 -11.09 -21.56
N VAL A 368 -5.74 -11.77 -22.67
CA VAL A 368 -7.07 -12.34 -22.97
C VAL A 368 -7.26 -13.67 -22.25
N SER A 369 -6.32 -14.59 -22.40
CA SER A 369 -6.43 -15.97 -21.91
C SER A 369 -5.75 -16.22 -20.56
N GLY A 370 -4.86 -15.32 -20.14
CA GLY A 370 -3.97 -15.53 -19.01
C GLY A 370 -2.91 -16.60 -19.29
N LYS A 371 -2.72 -17.06 -20.53
CA LYS A 371 -1.66 -18.02 -20.86
C LYS A 371 -0.29 -17.37 -20.67
N GLN A 372 0.63 -18.05 -19.97
CA GLN A 372 2.02 -17.62 -19.89
C GLN A 372 2.67 -17.72 -21.28
N LEU A 373 3.19 -16.61 -21.78
CA LEU A 373 3.85 -16.52 -23.08
C LEU A 373 5.33 -16.86 -22.97
N TRP A 374 5.99 -16.30 -21.95
CA TRP A 374 7.38 -16.56 -21.63
C TRP A 374 7.65 -16.26 -20.15
N GLU A 375 8.75 -16.83 -19.66
CA GLU A 375 9.30 -16.59 -18.32
C GLU A 375 10.82 -16.62 -18.38
N LYS A 376 11.47 -15.75 -17.59
CA LYS A 376 12.92 -15.72 -17.41
C LYS A 376 13.24 -15.68 -15.93
N ALA A 377 14.13 -16.56 -15.50
CA ALA A 377 14.70 -16.52 -14.17
C ALA A 377 15.56 -15.26 -14.00
N ARG A 378 15.52 -14.69 -12.80
CA ARG A 378 16.31 -13.51 -12.41
C ARG A 378 17.22 -13.90 -11.26
N SER A 379 18.50 -13.60 -11.37
CA SER A 379 19.49 -13.88 -10.32
C SER A 379 19.61 -12.71 -9.33
N VAL A 380 18.48 -12.32 -8.73
CA VAL A 380 18.35 -11.20 -7.78
C VAL A 380 17.55 -11.64 -6.55
N PRO A 381 17.78 -11.08 -5.34
CA PRO A 381 16.95 -11.34 -4.17
C PRO A 381 15.60 -10.61 -4.31
N GLY A 382 14.81 -10.57 -3.23
CA GLY A 382 13.56 -9.80 -3.21
C GLY A 382 13.76 -8.34 -3.59
N SER A 383 12.93 -7.84 -4.51
CA SER A 383 12.85 -6.43 -4.89
C SER A 383 11.37 -6.02 -5.02
N TRP A 384 11.10 -4.73 -4.90
CA TRP A 384 9.76 -4.14 -5.01
C TRP A 384 9.68 -3.05 -6.09
N SER A 385 10.68 -3.01 -6.96
CA SER A 385 10.73 -2.14 -8.13
C SER A 385 9.73 -2.60 -9.18
N SER A 386 8.99 -1.65 -9.77
CA SER A 386 8.03 -1.95 -10.83
C SER A 386 8.68 -1.80 -12.21
N PRO A 387 8.52 -2.77 -13.13
CA PRO A 387 9.15 -2.68 -14.44
C PRO A 387 8.47 -1.62 -15.30
N ILE A 388 9.23 -1.05 -16.24
CA ILE A 388 8.70 -0.15 -17.28
C ILE A 388 8.90 -0.76 -18.65
N VAL A 389 8.10 -0.31 -19.62
CA VAL A 389 8.26 -0.70 -21.04
C VAL A 389 8.65 0.55 -21.81
N ILE A 390 9.78 0.49 -22.51
CA ILE A 390 10.36 1.60 -23.26
C ILE A 390 10.53 1.23 -24.73
N GLU A 391 10.50 2.25 -25.59
CA GLU A 391 10.92 2.14 -26.98
C GLU A 391 12.29 2.80 -27.11
N ALA A 392 13.33 2.03 -27.39
CA ALA A 392 14.69 2.53 -27.52
C ALA A 392 15.52 1.68 -28.47
N ALA A 393 16.41 2.33 -29.24
CA ALA A 393 17.24 1.69 -30.25
C ALA A 393 16.44 0.83 -31.26
N GLY A 394 15.22 1.29 -31.62
CA GLY A 394 14.31 0.58 -32.53
C GLY A 394 13.72 -0.71 -31.96
N LYS A 395 13.78 -0.90 -30.63
CA LYS A 395 13.29 -2.10 -29.94
C LYS A 395 12.41 -1.72 -28.76
N THR A 396 11.36 -2.50 -28.53
CA THR A 396 10.61 -2.47 -27.28
C THR A 396 11.35 -3.28 -26.21
N GLN A 397 11.68 -2.62 -25.10
CA GLN A 397 12.42 -3.21 -23.99
C GLN A 397 11.63 -3.06 -22.68
N ILE A 398 11.57 -4.14 -21.90
CA ILE A 398 11.11 -4.11 -20.51
C ILE A 398 12.35 -3.89 -19.64
N ILE A 399 12.36 -2.82 -18.87
CA ILE A 399 13.44 -2.52 -17.92
C ILE A 399 12.99 -2.93 -16.52
N ALA A 400 13.77 -3.78 -15.88
CA ALA A 400 13.52 -4.30 -14.54
C ALA A 400 14.75 -4.11 -13.66
N LEU A 401 14.56 -3.56 -12.46
CA LEU A 401 15.62 -3.37 -11.48
C LEU A 401 15.54 -4.44 -10.38
N GLY A 402 16.67 -4.93 -9.94
CA GLY A 402 16.85 -5.75 -8.74
C GLY A 402 18.31 -5.67 -8.30
N ASP A 403 18.66 -6.09 -7.09
CA ASP A 403 20.07 -6.14 -6.69
C ASP A 403 20.72 -7.44 -7.24
N PRO A 404 21.86 -7.41 -7.96
CA PRO A 404 22.69 -6.26 -8.33
C PRO A 404 22.53 -5.86 -9.81
N LEU A 405 21.35 -5.94 -10.41
CA LEU A 405 21.12 -5.83 -11.85
C LEU A 405 20.06 -4.80 -12.27
N VAL A 406 20.44 -3.94 -13.20
CA VAL A 406 19.51 -3.38 -14.21
C VAL A 406 19.46 -4.36 -15.37
N THR A 407 18.28 -4.82 -15.77
CA THR A 407 18.14 -5.76 -16.89
C THR A 407 17.09 -5.29 -17.88
N ALA A 408 17.44 -5.30 -19.17
CA ALA A 408 16.49 -5.16 -20.24
C ALA A 408 16.05 -6.52 -20.76
N TYR A 409 14.77 -6.66 -21.06
CA TYR A 409 14.20 -7.82 -21.74
C TYR A 409 13.45 -7.37 -22.99
N ALA A 410 13.60 -8.08 -24.10
CA ALA A 410 12.76 -7.89 -25.27
C ALA A 410 11.31 -8.24 -24.91
N ALA A 411 10.37 -7.32 -25.14
CA ALA A 411 8.97 -7.52 -24.73
C ALA A 411 8.29 -8.70 -25.46
N GLY A 412 8.80 -9.06 -26.64
CA GLY A 412 8.31 -10.14 -27.49
C GLY A 412 8.53 -11.55 -26.94
N ASP A 413 9.72 -11.86 -26.42
CA ASP A 413 10.12 -13.23 -26.06
C ASP A 413 10.89 -13.33 -24.73
N GLY A 414 11.13 -12.19 -24.09
CA GLY A 414 11.93 -12.09 -22.87
C GLY A 414 13.43 -12.29 -23.11
N ALA A 415 13.93 -12.28 -24.36
CA ALA A 415 15.37 -12.30 -24.60
C ALA A 415 16.04 -11.13 -23.88
N GLU A 416 17.24 -11.32 -23.35
CA GLU A 416 17.92 -10.30 -22.56
C GLU A 416 18.96 -9.59 -23.41
N PRO A 417 18.64 -8.44 -24.06
CA PRO A 417 19.60 -7.74 -24.91
C PRO A 417 20.79 -7.22 -24.12
N TRP A 418 20.57 -6.69 -22.91
CA TRP A 418 21.64 -6.13 -22.08
C TRP A 418 21.30 -6.14 -20.59
N ARG A 419 22.35 -6.07 -19.78
CA ARG A 419 22.31 -5.87 -18.33
C ARG A 419 23.41 -4.93 -17.87
N ALA A 420 23.23 -4.27 -16.74
CA ALA A 420 24.25 -3.49 -16.06
C ALA A 420 24.22 -3.73 -14.56
N GLU A 421 25.34 -3.57 -13.87
CA GLU A 421 25.39 -3.65 -12.41
C GLU A 421 24.64 -2.49 -11.75
N LEU A 422 23.82 -2.82 -10.77
CA LEU A 422 23.12 -1.92 -9.86
C LEU A 422 23.54 -2.29 -8.43
N PRO A 423 24.73 -1.86 -7.97
CA PRO A 423 25.35 -2.46 -6.78
C PRO A 423 24.63 -2.11 -5.46
N GLY A 424 23.94 -3.06 -4.83
CA GLY A 424 23.49 -2.97 -3.44
C GLY A 424 21.98 -2.88 -3.19
N GLY A 425 21.60 -3.11 -1.93
CA GLY A 425 20.34 -2.68 -1.31
C GLY A 425 19.07 -3.47 -1.65
N GLU A 426 17.99 -3.17 -0.91
CA GLU A 426 16.63 -3.56 -1.29
C GLU A 426 16.11 -2.55 -2.33
N VAL A 427 15.94 -2.98 -3.58
CA VAL A 427 15.52 -2.07 -4.66
C VAL A 427 14.01 -1.89 -4.65
N THR A 428 13.56 -0.67 -4.34
CA THR A 428 12.13 -0.30 -4.33
C THR A 428 11.76 0.76 -5.37
N PRO A 429 12.61 1.75 -5.72
CA PRO A 429 12.30 2.67 -6.80
C PRO A 429 12.18 1.96 -8.14
N SER A 430 11.21 2.38 -8.95
CA SER A 430 11.04 1.94 -10.33
C SER A 430 11.98 2.71 -11.26
N PRO A 431 12.48 2.11 -12.34
CA PRO A 431 13.25 2.83 -13.34
C PRO A 431 12.38 3.88 -14.03
N ALA A 432 13.02 4.89 -14.63
CA ALA A 432 12.36 5.85 -15.51
C ALA A 432 13.11 5.98 -16.84
N PHE A 433 12.41 6.33 -17.90
CA PHE A 433 13.00 6.60 -19.21
C PHE A 433 12.86 8.09 -19.52
N VAL A 434 13.98 8.81 -19.50
CA VAL A 434 14.02 10.27 -19.53
C VAL A 434 15.13 10.73 -20.46
N GLY A 435 14.80 11.57 -21.46
CA GLY A 435 15.75 12.09 -22.44
C GLY A 435 16.59 11.02 -23.16
N GLY A 436 16.01 9.85 -23.41
CA GLY A 436 16.70 8.72 -24.05
C GLY A 436 17.58 7.88 -23.12
N LEU A 437 17.60 8.16 -21.81
CA LEU A 437 18.36 7.42 -20.81
C LEU A 437 17.43 6.64 -19.88
N VAL A 438 17.87 5.44 -19.48
CA VAL A 438 17.27 4.67 -18.40
C VAL A 438 17.87 5.15 -17.08
N LEU A 439 17.02 5.72 -16.23
CA LEU A 439 17.37 6.12 -14.87
C LEU A 439 17.08 4.95 -13.93
N ALA A 440 18.11 4.48 -13.23
CA ALA A 440 18.02 3.41 -12.25
C ALA A 440 18.50 3.92 -10.89
N VAL A 441 17.62 3.89 -9.90
CA VAL A 441 17.96 4.26 -8.53
C VAL A 441 18.32 3.01 -7.74
N ASN A 442 19.50 3.03 -7.15
CA ASN A 442 19.92 2.11 -6.11
C ASN A 442 19.87 2.83 -4.76
N PRO A 443 18.90 2.50 -3.90
CA PRO A 443 18.78 3.07 -2.57
C PRO A 443 20.10 3.10 -1.80
N HIS A 444 20.47 4.28 -1.30
CA HIS A 444 21.69 4.52 -0.52
C HIS A 444 23.02 4.26 -1.25
N ASN A 445 23.02 4.07 -2.56
CA ASN A 445 24.25 3.97 -3.35
C ASN A 445 24.30 5.01 -4.47
N ALA A 446 23.44 4.87 -5.48
CA ALA A 446 23.57 5.66 -6.70
C ALA A 446 22.30 5.79 -7.52
N LEU A 447 22.13 6.95 -8.15
CA LEU A 447 21.33 7.13 -9.35
C LEU A 447 22.23 6.93 -10.57
N LEU A 448 21.90 5.96 -11.42
CA LEU A 448 22.58 5.67 -12.68
C LEU A 448 21.73 6.13 -13.86
N ALA A 449 22.36 6.74 -14.86
CA ALA A 449 21.77 6.93 -16.17
C ALA A 449 22.45 6.03 -17.19
N LEU A 450 21.68 5.17 -17.84
CA LEU A 450 22.16 4.13 -18.74
C LEU A 450 21.64 4.37 -20.16
N LYS A 451 22.51 4.20 -21.14
CA LYS A 451 22.12 4.20 -22.56
C LYS A 451 21.51 2.83 -22.91
N PRO A 452 20.26 2.76 -23.40
CA PRO A 452 19.54 1.50 -23.62
C PRO A 452 19.79 0.87 -25.00
N ASP A 453 20.93 1.16 -25.63
CA ASP A 453 21.30 0.75 -27.00
C ASP A 453 22.43 -0.30 -27.03
N GLY A 454 22.87 -0.77 -25.88
CA GLY A 454 23.95 -1.74 -25.76
C GLY A 454 23.55 -3.21 -25.94
N ALA A 455 24.54 -4.09 -25.79
CA ALA A 455 24.38 -5.54 -25.85
C ALA A 455 25.26 -6.24 -24.81
N GLY A 456 24.72 -7.29 -24.16
CA GLY A 456 25.42 -8.07 -23.14
C GLY A 456 25.57 -7.31 -21.82
N ASP A 457 26.69 -7.52 -21.12
CA ASP A 457 27.03 -6.72 -19.94
C ASP A 457 27.55 -5.35 -20.36
N VAL A 458 26.78 -4.31 -20.05
CA VAL A 458 27.06 -2.93 -20.46
C VAL A 458 27.53 -2.05 -19.30
N THR A 459 27.84 -2.64 -18.15
CA THR A 459 28.20 -1.93 -16.91
C THR A 459 29.30 -0.90 -17.12
N ALA A 460 30.37 -1.26 -17.83
CA ALA A 460 31.50 -0.37 -18.07
C ALA A 460 31.33 0.61 -19.24
N SER A 461 30.36 0.38 -20.13
CA SER A 461 30.30 1.04 -21.44
C SER A 461 29.09 1.96 -21.64
N HIS A 462 27.98 1.72 -20.94
CA HIS A 462 26.72 2.42 -21.19
C HIS A 462 26.22 3.26 -20.01
N VAL A 463 26.96 3.34 -18.90
CA VAL A 463 26.71 4.35 -17.86
C VAL A 463 27.08 5.73 -18.43
N ALA A 464 26.07 6.55 -18.73
CA ALA A 464 26.24 7.92 -19.21
C ALA A 464 26.73 8.84 -18.09
N TRP A 465 26.15 8.70 -16.90
CA TRP A 465 26.55 9.40 -15.69
C TRP A 465 26.01 8.69 -14.45
N LYS A 466 26.57 9.06 -13.29
CA LYS A 466 26.24 8.53 -11.96
C LYS A 466 26.16 9.69 -10.97
N ALA A 467 25.20 9.65 -10.06
CA ALA A 467 25.12 10.53 -8.89
C ALA A 467 24.96 9.69 -7.61
N GLU A 468 25.69 10.04 -6.54
CA GLU A 468 25.76 9.25 -5.30
C GLU A 468 25.18 9.99 -4.08
N ASP A 469 25.00 11.30 -4.19
CA ASP A 469 24.46 12.12 -3.11
C ASP A 469 22.93 12.10 -3.10
N ASP A 470 22.35 12.02 -1.89
CA ASP A 470 20.91 12.12 -1.62
C ASP A 470 20.04 11.23 -2.54
N VAL A 471 20.46 9.97 -2.68
CA VAL A 471 19.79 8.98 -3.53
C VAL A 471 18.49 8.49 -2.87
N PRO A 472 17.34 8.48 -3.59
CA PRO A 472 16.07 8.02 -3.04
C PRO A 472 16.07 6.57 -2.59
N ASP A 473 15.31 6.30 -1.54
CA ASP A 473 15.09 4.99 -0.95
C ASP A 473 13.78 4.33 -1.40
N VAL A 474 12.73 5.12 -1.67
CA VAL A 474 11.38 4.63 -2.07
C VAL A 474 10.90 5.20 -3.40
N THR A 475 11.09 6.50 -3.63
CA THR A 475 10.42 7.18 -4.74
C THR A 475 11.19 6.99 -6.05
N SER A 476 10.44 6.95 -7.15
CA SER A 476 11.01 6.73 -8.49
C SER A 476 11.31 8.07 -9.19
N PRO A 477 12.43 8.19 -9.94
CA PRO A 477 12.82 9.44 -10.62
C PRO A 477 11.78 9.85 -11.68
N VAL A 478 11.66 11.13 -11.99
CA VAL A 478 10.80 11.65 -13.09
C VAL A 478 11.55 12.76 -13.82
N GLY A 479 11.24 13.03 -15.08
CA GLY A 479 11.90 14.12 -15.79
C GLY A 479 11.30 14.42 -17.15
N ASN A 480 11.92 15.35 -17.84
CA ASN A 480 11.67 15.69 -19.24
C ASN A 480 12.99 15.58 -20.03
N ASP A 481 13.07 16.13 -21.24
CA ASP A 481 14.28 16.03 -22.07
C ASP A 481 15.48 16.86 -21.55
N GLU A 482 15.29 17.69 -20.51
CA GLU A 482 16.30 18.59 -19.96
C GLU A 482 16.66 18.30 -18.51
N LEU A 483 15.67 18.00 -17.66
CA LEU A 483 15.80 17.89 -16.21
C LEU A 483 15.26 16.57 -15.68
N VAL A 484 16.00 15.98 -14.75
CA VAL A 484 15.59 14.85 -13.90
C VAL A 484 15.31 15.37 -12.49
N PHE A 485 14.26 14.86 -11.88
CA PHE A 485 13.90 15.10 -10.49
C PHE A 485 13.86 13.80 -9.70
N THR A 486 14.45 13.83 -8.53
CA THR A 486 14.38 12.76 -7.54
C THR A 486 13.97 13.32 -6.19
N VAL A 487 13.33 12.50 -5.35
CA VAL A 487 12.97 12.93 -4.00
C VAL A 487 13.19 11.81 -2.99
N THR A 488 13.96 12.08 -1.95
CA THR A 488 14.19 11.10 -0.87
C THR A 488 12.97 11.01 0.04
N SER A 489 12.82 9.91 0.80
CA SER A 489 11.67 9.77 1.71
C SER A 489 11.64 10.81 2.83
N ASP A 490 12.79 11.38 3.21
CA ASP A 490 12.90 12.50 4.16
C ASP A 490 12.65 13.88 3.53
N GLY A 491 12.35 13.93 2.22
CA GLY A 491 11.83 15.13 1.56
C GLY A 491 12.88 16.03 0.92
N LYS A 492 14.07 15.52 0.57
CA LYS A 492 15.03 16.27 -0.26
C LYS A 492 14.66 16.10 -1.72
N LEU A 493 14.25 17.17 -2.37
CA LEU A 493 14.00 17.23 -3.80
C LEU A 493 15.27 17.67 -4.52
N LEU A 494 15.75 16.84 -5.46
CA LEU A 494 16.92 17.13 -6.27
C LEU A 494 16.53 17.34 -7.73
N CYS A 495 17.27 18.20 -8.40
CA CYS A 495 17.18 18.43 -9.84
C CYS A 495 18.55 18.20 -10.48
N PHE A 496 18.59 17.43 -11.56
CA PHE A 496 19.78 17.13 -12.34
C PHE A 496 19.57 17.49 -13.80
N ASP A 497 20.64 17.89 -14.48
CA ASP A 497 20.68 18.00 -15.93
C ASP A 497 20.69 16.59 -16.55
N VAL A 498 19.73 16.28 -17.41
CA VAL A 498 19.54 14.93 -17.98
C VAL A 498 20.76 14.43 -18.75
N LYS A 499 21.47 15.34 -19.43
CA LYS A 499 22.58 14.94 -20.31
C LYS A 499 23.85 14.67 -19.52
N THR A 500 24.10 15.48 -18.51
CA THR A 500 25.39 15.49 -17.78
C THR A 500 25.33 14.80 -16.42
N GLY A 501 24.13 14.66 -15.84
CA GLY A 501 23.96 14.19 -14.46
C GLY A 501 24.37 15.23 -13.41
N ALA A 502 24.73 16.45 -13.82
CA ALA A 502 25.13 17.51 -12.91
C ALA A 502 23.93 17.96 -12.06
N ARG A 503 24.08 17.98 -10.73
CA ARG A 503 23.07 18.52 -9.82
C ARG A 503 22.91 20.02 -10.10
N VAL A 504 21.71 20.42 -10.54
CA VAL A 504 21.36 21.82 -10.79
C VAL A 504 20.99 22.52 -9.49
N TRP A 505 20.16 21.88 -8.66
CA TRP A 505 19.77 22.38 -7.34
C TRP A 505 19.23 21.26 -6.45
N MET A 506 19.12 21.56 -5.15
CA MET A 506 18.45 20.74 -4.15
C MET A 506 17.57 21.63 -3.26
N HIS A 507 16.39 21.14 -2.87
CA HIS A 507 15.48 21.81 -1.96
C HIS A 507 14.90 20.83 -0.93
N GLU A 508 14.84 21.23 0.34
CA GLU A 508 14.21 20.44 1.40
C GLU A 508 12.72 20.79 1.53
N LEU A 509 11.85 19.86 1.17
CA LEU A 509 10.39 20.02 1.22
C LEU A 509 9.83 20.03 2.66
N LYS A 510 10.63 19.55 3.63
CA LYS A 510 10.24 19.40 5.05
C LYS A 510 8.98 18.55 5.24
N GLN A 511 8.83 17.51 4.43
CA GLN A 511 7.75 16.53 4.53
C GLN A 511 8.26 15.15 4.14
N GLU A 512 7.70 14.11 4.75
CA GLU A 512 7.96 12.72 4.32
C GLU A 512 7.29 12.47 2.96
N VAL A 513 7.97 11.78 2.04
CA VAL A 513 7.47 11.51 0.68
C VAL A 513 7.62 10.02 0.35
N GLN A 514 6.51 9.30 0.24
CA GLN A 514 6.51 7.91 -0.26
C GLN A 514 5.92 7.79 -1.66
N ALA A 515 5.03 8.69 -2.04
CA ALA A 515 4.47 8.75 -3.38
C ALA A 515 5.55 9.21 -4.38
N SER A 516 5.61 8.56 -5.54
CA SER A 516 6.53 8.98 -6.57
C SER A 516 6.12 10.33 -7.19
N PRO A 517 7.10 11.21 -7.48
CA PRO A 517 6.83 12.48 -8.15
C PRO A 517 6.28 12.26 -9.55
N ALA A 518 5.50 13.22 -10.03
CA ALA A 518 4.95 13.19 -11.37
C ALA A 518 4.96 14.58 -12.03
N ILE A 519 5.04 14.62 -13.36
CA ILE A 519 5.03 15.84 -14.16
C ILE A 519 3.74 15.92 -14.97
N ALA A 520 3.05 17.06 -14.90
CA ALA A 520 1.88 17.35 -15.72
C ALA A 520 1.78 18.87 -15.96
N GLY A 521 1.44 19.29 -17.18
CA GLY A 521 1.30 20.71 -17.52
C GLY A 521 2.54 21.58 -17.20
N GLY A 522 3.75 21.03 -17.35
CA GLY A 522 5.00 21.74 -17.01
C GLY A 522 5.25 21.92 -15.50
N ARG A 523 4.50 21.23 -14.65
CA ARG A 523 4.59 21.30 -13.19
C ARG A 523 4.97 19.95 -12.61
N LEU A 524 5.72 19.99 -11.52
CA LEU A 524 6.13 18.85 -10.72
C LEU A 524 5.20 18.71 -9.51
N TYR A 525 4.58 17.55 -9.36
CA TYR A 525 3.67 17.23 -8.26
C TYR A 525 4.37 16.32 -7.24
N LEU A 526 4.44 16.78 -5.99
CA LEU A 526 5.15 16.15 -4.89
C LEU A 526 4.19 15.89 -3.74
N ILE A 527 3.78 14.63 -3.57
CA ILE A 527 2.73 14.26 -2.62
C ILE A 527 3.42 13.75 -1.34
N GLY A 528 3.27 14.50 -0.26
CA GLY A 528 3.74 14.14 1.07
C GLY A 528 2.84 13.11 1.74
N SER A 529 3.44 12.25 2.56
CA SER A 529 2.76 11.21 3.33
C SER A 529 1.68 11.75 4.28
N ASN A 530 1.79 13.02 4.66
CA ASN A 530 0.81 13.73 5.49
C ASN A 530 -0.42 14.25 4.71
N GLY A 531 -0.52 13.98 3.40
CA GLY A 531 -1.62 14.47 2.56
C GLY A 531 -1.43 15.89 2.04
N VAL A 532 -0.23 16.48 2.20
CA VAL A 532 0.14 17.77 1.62
C VAL A 532 0.80 17.54 0.26
N THR A 533 0.28 18.16 -0.78
CA THR A 533 0.88 18.17 -2.12
C THR A 533 1.54 19.52 -2.38
N ILE A 534 2.83 19.50 -2.69
CA ILE A 534 3.57 20.65 -3.19
C ILE A 534 3.58 20.56 -4.71
N VAL A 535 3.19 21.64 -5.38
CA VAL A 535 3.30 21.78 -6.84
C VAL A 535 4.44 22.75 -7.11
N ALA A 536 5.46 22.32 -7.83
CA ALA A 536 6.62 23.13 -8.19
C ALA A 536 6.74 23.31 -9.70
N ALA A 537 7.47 24.33 -10.14
CA ALA A 537 7.82 24.48 -11.55
C ALA A 537 8.87 23.43 -11.96
N VAL A 538 8.76 22.90 -13.18
CA VAL A 538 9.84 22.15 -13.82
C VAL A 538 10.86 23.16 -14.36
N ALA A 539 11.84 23.53 -13.55
CA ALA A 539 12.78 24.61 -13.85
C ALA A 539 14.18 24.36 -13.29
N ARG A 540 15.15 25.15 -13.78
CA ARG A 540 16.55 25.16 -13.30
C ARG A 540 16.73 25.91 -11.97
N GLU A 541 15.64 26.32 -11.35
CA GLU A 541 15.59 26.80 -9.97
C GLU A 541 14.32 26.26 -9.30
N PHE A 542 14.36 26.04 -7.99
CA PHE A 542 13.17 25.64 -7.27
C PHE A 542 12.20 26.81 -7.14
N LYS A 543 10.99 26.64 -7.69
CA LYS A 543 9.86 27.55 -7.50
C LYS A 543 8.63 26.75 -7.08
N GLU A 544 8.21 26.90 -5.83
CA GLU A 544 6.91 26.41 -5.37
C GLU A 544 5.80 27.27 -6.01
N LEU A 545 4.83 26.61 -6.66
CA LEU A 545 3.70 27.22 -7.33
C LEU A 545 2.42 27.13 -6.49
N ALA A 546 2.25 26.03 -5.76
CA ALA A 546 1.11 25.84 -4.87
C ALA A 546 1.40 24.79 -3.79
N ARG A 547 0.60 24.86 -2.73
CA ARG A 547 0.58 23.92 -1.62
C ARG A 547 -0.87 23.58 -1.30
N ASN A 548 -1.19 22.30 -1.36
CA ASN A 548 -2.56 21.80 -1.26
C ASN A 548 -2.65 20.71 -0.20
N GLU A 549 -3.77 20.62 0.52
CA GLU A 549 -3.91 19.67 1.63
C GLU A 549 -5.20 18.87 1.46
N LEU A 550 -5.16 17.55 1.74
CA LEU A 550 -6.34 16.68 1.69
C LEU A 550 -6.82 16.18 3.06
N GLY A 551 -5.99 16.31 4.10
CA GLY A 551 -6.37 16.01 5.48
C GLY A 551 -6.35 14.51 5.84
N GLU A 552 -5.71 13.67 5.03
CA GLU A 552 -5.47 12.25 5.33
C GLU A 552 -4.12 11.78 4.82
N LYS A 553 -3.65 10.62 5.31
CA LYS A 553 -2.39 10.02 4.85
C LYS A 553 -2.49 9.55 3.40
N ILE A 554 -1.46 9.83 2.61
CA ILE A 554 -1.38 9.46 1.19
C ILE A 554 -0.01 8.86 0.90
N VAL A 555 0.04 7.66 0.35
CA VAL A 555 1.29 7.03 -0.13
C VAL A 555 1.22 6.64 -1.61
N ALA A 556 0.05 6.81 -2.23
CA ALA A 556 -0.18 6.54 -3.63
C ALA A 556 0.28 7.71 -4.50
N SER A 557 0.78 7.39 -5.70
CA SER A 557 1.12 8.39 -6.72
C SER A 557 -0.13 8.85 -7.46
N PRO A 558 -0.17 10.09 -7.98
CA PRO A 558 -1.35 10.61 -8.69
C PRO A 558 -1.54 9.95 -10.06
N ALA A 559 -2.79 9.94 -10.52
CA ALA A 559 -3.14 9.70 -11.91
C ALA A 559 -3.68 10.97 -12.56
N PHE A 560 -3.22 11.28 -13.77
CA PHE A 560 -3.64 12.47 -14.51
C PHE A 560 -4.47 12.06 -15.72
N VAL A 561 -5.62 12.70 -15.89
CA VAL A 561 -6.52 12.38 -17.00
C VAL A 561 -7.44 13.56 -17.28
N ARG A 562 -7.51 14.02 -18.53
CA ARG A 562 -8.47 15.06 -18.99
C ARG A 562 -8.59 16.27 -18.04
N GLY A 563 -7.44 16.79 -17.62
CA GLY A 563 -7.34 17.92 -16.70
C GLY A 563 -7.88 17.68 -15.30
N LYS A 564 -7.87 16.43 -14.85
CA LYS A 564 -8.18 16.01 -13.49
C LYS A 564 -7.00 15.26 -12.90
N ILE A 565 -6.88 15.35 -11.58
CA ILE A 565 -5.95 14.52 -10.80
C ILE A 565 -6.79 13.56 -9.98
N ILE A 566 -6.53 12.27 -10.13
CA ILE A 566 -7.11 11.23 -9.28
C ILE A 566 -6.05 10.83 -8.27
N LEU A 567 -6.39 10.93 -6.99
CA LEU A 567 -5.47 10.62 -5.90
C LEU A 567 -6.16 9.74 -4.87
N ARG A 568 -5.46 8.71 -4.41
CA ARG A 568 -5.94 7.77 -3.40
C ARG A 568 -5.24 8.03 -2.07
N GLY A 569 -6.01 8.39 -1.05
CA GLY A 569 -5.57 8.31 0.35
C GLY A 569 -5.88 6.94 0.95
N LEU A 570 -5.54 6.76 2.23
CA LEU A 570 -5.83 5.51 2.93
C LEU A 570 -7.32 5.27 3.16
N GLU A 571 -8.12 6.34 3.22
CA GLU A 571 -9.55 6.30 3.50
C GLU A 571 -10.38 6.67 2.27
N ASN A 572 -9.92 7.61 1.44
CA ASN A 572 -10.74 8.15 0.34
C ASN A 572 -10.02 8.21 -1.01
N LEU A 573 -10.82 8.14 -2.07
CA LEU A 573 -10.45 8.47 -3.44
C LEU A 573 -10.93 9.88 -3.74
N TYR A 574 -10.07 10.67 -4.38
CA TYR A 574 -10.33 12.07 -4.72
C TYR A 574 -10.26 12.28 -6.22
N CYS A 575 -11.18 13.09 -6.75
CA CYS A 575 -10.99 13.76 -8.01
C CYS A 575 -10.80 15.26 -7.79
N LEU A 576 -9.62 15.73 -8.16
CA LEU A 576 -9.24 17.12 -8.10
C LEU A 576 -9.46 17.73 -9.49
N ALA A 577 -10.24 18.80 -9.54
CA ALA A 577 -10.61 19.51 -10.75
C ALA A 577 -10.65 21.03 -10.50
N GLY A 578 -9.79 21.51 -9.59
CA GLY A 578 -9.67 22.93 -9.25
C GLY A 578 -9.15 23.80 -10.39
N GLU A 579 -9.02 25.09 -10.11
CA GLU A 579 -8.69 26.10 -11.13
C GLU A 579 -7.40 25.74 -11.89
N THR A 580 -7.49 25.84 -13.22
CA THR A 580 -6.35 25.79 -14.12
C THR A 580 -5.89 27.24 -14.36
N PRO A 581 -4.60 27.56 -14.14
CA PRO A 581 -4.09 28.90 -14.46
C PRO A 581 -4.27 29.20 -15.94
N LYS A 582 -4.77 30.40 -16.27
CA LYS A 582 -4.81 30.89 -17.66
C LYS A 582 -3.38 31.01 -18.19
N PRO A 583 -3.11 30.63 -19.46
CA PRO A 583 -1.79 30.79 -20.05
C PRO A 583 -1.32 32.25 -19.95
N GLY A 584 -0.15 32.50 -19.34
CA GLY A 584 0.46 33.83 -19.26
C GLY A 584 0.27 34.59 -17.93
N THR A 585 -0.27 33.97 -16.88
CA THR A 585 -0.29 34.54 -15.53
C THR A 585 0.69 33.78 -14.63
N PRO A 586 1.63 34.48 -13.94
CA PRO A 586 2.81 33.88 -13.30
C PRO A 586 2.55 32.99 -12.07
#